data_AF-A0A8H6VYZ8-F1
#
_entry.id   AF-A0A8H6VYZ8-F1
#
_cell.length_a   1.000
_cell.length_b   1.000
_cell.length_c   1.000
_cell.angle_alpha   90.00
_cell.angle_beta   90.00
_cell.angle_gamma   90.00
#
_symmetry.space_group_name_H-M   'P 1'
#
loop_
_entity.id
_entity.type
_entity.pdbx_description
1 polymer ?
#
loop_
_entity_poly.entity_id
_entity_poly.type
_entity_poly.pdbx_seq_one_letter_code
_entity_poly.pdbx_strand_id
1 'polypeptide(L)'
;MFTHAPSESTLAPHDGQRLLTFSPNSMVTSTLSDAHGTVIYTISTGVSGDRTSFLDAQTKKTVAKISKKMLSADTVAFALEFESKGKTRSRMEEVKLSKWIHAQKDGEDGEVELKLGSGTEGEYTIRRHSQYRLALFRKDTPKGDPLAHWQPPIPPPFDKATPITLAISPEMVQHEVQIILAFTIEERKLRFEEQSGNVGSAYETVPRGAVLMGTGGMTG
;
A
#
# COMPACT_ATOMS: atom_id res chain seq x y z
N MET A 1 40.67 -31.67 -0.60
CA MET A 1 39.47 -31.60 -1.45
C MET A 1 38.33 -31.09 -0.57
N PHE A 2 37.97 -29.81 -0.69
CA PHE A 2 36.88 -29.22 0.11
C PHE A 2 35.67 -29.00 -0.78
N THR A 3 34.57 -29.62 -0.39
CA THR A 3 33.23 -29.47 -0.95
C THR A 3 32.65 -28.13 -0.52
N HIS A 4 32.39 -27.22 -1.46
CA HIS A 4 31.49 -26.09 -1.25
C HIS A 4 30.09 -26.50 -1.71
N ALA A 5 29.18 -26.72 -0.78
CA ALA A 5 27.75 -26.62 -1.05
C ALA A 5 27.37 -25.13 -1.02
N PRO A 6 26.62 -24.62 -2.01
CA PRO A 6 26.09 -23.27 -1.94
C PRO A 6 24.97 -23.22 -0.90
N SER A 7 25.11 -22.33 0.08
CA SER A 7 24.02 -21.97 0.99
C SER A 7 22.93 -21.27 0.19
N GLU A 8 21.88 -22.01 -0.14
CA GLU A 8 20.57 -21.45 -0.48
C GLU A 8 20.05 -20.72 0.76
N SER A 9 20.21 -19.41 0.78
CA SER A 9 19.53 -18.54 1.73
C SER A 9 18.09 -18.36 1.25
N THR A 10 17.28 -19.41 1.41
CA THR A 10 15.83 -19.33 1.24
C THR A 10 15.30 -18.48 2.39
N LEU A 11 14.92 -17.24 2.10
CA LEU A 11 14.09 -16.41 2.98
C LEU A 11 12.91 -17.26 3.45
N ALA A 12 12.87 -17.59 4.74
CA ALA A 12 11.74 -18.31 5.32
C ALA A 12 10.45 -17.53 5.04
N PRO A 13 9.34 -18.20 4.71
CA PRO A 13 8.05 -17.53 4.61
C PRO A 13 7.78 -16.84 5.95
N HIS A 14 7.71 -15.51 5.94
CA HIS A 14 7.48 -14.70 7.13
C HIS A 14 6.26 -15.23 7.89
N ASP A 15 6.48 -15.73 9.11
CA ASP A 15 5.51 -16.43 9.95
C ASP A 15 4.15 -15.73 9.97
N GLY A 16 3.15 -16.36 9.33
CA GLY A 16 1.73 -16.00 9.43
C GLY A 16 1.26 -14.74 8.71
N GLN A 17 2.11 -14.01 7.97
CA GLN A 17 1.68 -12.81 7.27
C GLN A 17 0.66 -13.11 6.17
N ARG A 18 -0.33 -12.23 6.04
CA ARG A 18 -1.30 -12.24 4.96
C ARG A 18 -0.71 -11.51 3.76
N LEU A 19 -0.45 -12.23 2.67
CA LEU A 19 0.10 -11.68 1.43
C LEU A 19 -0.99 -11.51 0.38
N LEU A 20 -1.08 -10.31 -0.20
CA LEU A 20 -2.04 -9.98 -1.26
C LEU A 20 -1.31 -9.32 -2.44
N THR A 21 -1.31 -9.98 -3.58
CA THR A 21 -0.58 -9.55 -4.79
C THR A 21 -1.53 -8.87 -5.76
N PHE A 22 -1.18 -7.65 -6.18
CA PHE A 22 -1.91 -6.94 -7.22
C PHE A 22 -1.57 -7.49 -8.61
N SER A 23 -2.58 -7.62 -9.47
CA SER A 23 -2.36 -7.90 -10.88
C SER A 23 -1.45 -6.84 -11.53
N PRO A 24 -0.52 -7.22 -12.42
CA PRO A 24 0.31 -6.29 -13.18
C PRO A 24 -0.49 -5.20 -13.90
N ASN A 25 0.13 -4.04 -14.10
CA ASN A 25 -0.29 -2.99 -15.05
C ASN A 25 -1.56 -2.19 -14.78
N SER A 26 -2.31 -2.38 -13.69
CA SER A 26 -3.41 -1.44 -13.42
C SER A 26 -3.88 -1.39 -11.97
N MET A 27 -3.64 -0.25 -11.31
CA MET A 27 -4.38 0.10 -10.08
C MET A 27 -5.79 0.60 -10.37
N VAL A 28 -6.17 0.86 -11.63
CA VAL A 28 -7.51 1.34 -12.04
C VAL A 28 -8.48 0.17 -12.12
N THR A 29 -8.03 -0.95 -12.68
CA THR A 29 -8.77 -2.21 -12.73
C THR A 29 -7.80 -3.33 -12.39
N SER A 30 -7.79 -3.74 -11.13
CA SER A 30 -6.87 -4.76 -10.61
C SER A 30 -7.62 -5.90 -9.97
N THR A 31 -6.96 -7.05 -9.90
CA THR A 31 -7.31 -8.10 -8.94
C THR A 31 -6.27 -8.14 -7.84
N LEU A 32 -6.69 -8.50 -6.63
CA LEU A 32 -5.80 -8.89 -5.56
C LEU A 32 -5.94 -10.39 -5.36
N SER A 33 -4.82 -11.10 -5.50
CA SER A 33 -4.74 -12.54 -5.28
C SER A 33 -3.98 -12.85 -4.00
N ASP A 34 -4.37 -13.90 -3.29
CA ASP A 34 -3.60 -14.42 -2.16
C ASP A 34 -2.30 -15.10 -2.61
N ALA A 35 -1.51 -15.60 -1.65
CA ALA A 35 -0.27 -16.32 -1.91
C ALA A 35 -0.46 -17.60 -2.76
N HIS A 36 -1.67 -18.14 -2.85
CA HIS A 36 -2.00 -19.30 -3.68
C HIS A 36 -2.49 -18.92 -5.08
N GLY A 37 -2.54 -17.62 -5.40
CA GLY A 37 -3.02 -17.10 -6.67
C GLY A 37 -4.55 -17.00 -6.76
N THR A 38 -5.28 -17.24 -5.66
CA THR A 38 -6.74 -17.12 -5.63
C THR A 38 -7.11 -15.65 -5.55
N VAL A 39 -7.91 -15.16 -6.51
CA VAL A 39 -8.41 -13.79 -6.49
C VAL A 39 -9.38 -13.60 -5.32
N ILE A 40 -9.03 -12.69 -4.41
CA ILE A 40 -9.82 -12.36 -3.22
C ILE A 40 -10.63 -11.09 -3.45
N TYR A 41 -10.03 -10.08 -4.09
CA TYR A 41 -10.71 -8.82 -4.39
C TYR A 41 -10.55 -8.41 -5.84
N THR A 42 -11.53 -7.64 -6.32
CA THR A 42 -11.48 -6.93 -7.59
C THR A 42 -11.64 -5.44 -7.33
N ILE A 43 -10.72 -4.65 -7.86
CA ILE A 43 -10.75 -3.20 -7.85
C ILE A 43 -11.23 -2.74 -9.21
N SER A 44 -12.22 -1.85 -9.23
CA SER A 44 -12.69 -1.22 -10.46
C SER A 44 -12.87 0.28 -10.24
N THR A 45 -12.18 1.08 -11.04
CA THR A 45 -12.34 2.52 -11.11
C THR A 45 -13.16 2.89 -12.35
N GLY A 46 -14.15 3.77 -12.19
CA GLY A 46 -14.97 4.29 -13.27
C GLY A 46 -14.14 5.10 -14.27
N VAL A 47 -14.66 5.25 -15.49
CA VAL A 47 -13.97 5.92 -16.61
C VAL A 47 -13.56 7.36 -16.27
N SER A 48 -14.39 8.08 -15.53
CA SER A 48 -14.14 9.44 -15.04
C SER A 48 -13.14 9.49 -13.88
N GLY A 49 -12.74 8.35 -13.31
CA GLY A 49 -11.88 8.27 -12.12
C GLY A 49 -12.55 8.73 -10.82
N ASP A 50 -13.82 9.10 -10.89
CA ASP A 50 -14.61 9.64 -9.77
C ASP A 50 -14.99 8.57 -8.74
N ARG A 51 -15.02 7.30 -9.14
CA ARG A 51 -15.46 6.23 -8.28
C ARG A 51 -14.55 5.03 -8.41
N THR A 52 -14.07 4.53 -7.29
CA THR A 52 -13.36 3.24 -7.20
C THR A 52 -14.17 2.31 -6.32
N SER A 53 -14.46 1.10 -6.77
CA SER A 53 -15.19 0.08 -6.01
C SER A 53 -14.27 -1.12 -5.77
N PHE A 54 -14.31 -1.63 -4.55
CA PHE A 54 -13.64 -2.85 -4.13
C PHE A 54 -14.69 -3.93 -3.92
N LEU A 55 -14.61 -4.99 -4.70
CA LEU A 55 -15.55 -6.10 -4.67
C LEU A 55 -14.86 -7.33 -4.10
N ASP A 56 -15.55 -8.05 -3.25
CA ASP A 56 -15.20 -9.41 -2.89
C ASP A 56 -15.37 -10.31 -4.12
N ALA A 57 -14.33 -11.05 -4.48
CA ALA A 57 -14.30 -11.79 -5.72
C ALA A 57 -15.21 -13.03 -5.72
N GLN A 58 -15.53 -13.58 -4.54
CA GLN A 58 -16.37 -14.76 -4.42
C GLN A 58 -17.85 -14.39 -4.42
N THR A 59 -18.22 -13.44 -3.57
CA THR A 59 -19.61 -13.00 -3.37
C THR A 59 -20.06 -11.93 -4.35
N LYS A 60 -19.12 -11.29 -5.05
CA LYS A 60 -19.34 -10.11 -5.92
C LYS A 60 -19.96 -8.92 -5.20
N LYS A 61 -20.02 -8.93 -3.87
CA LYS A 61 -20.50 -7.81 -3.07
C LYS A 61 -19.44 -6.73 -3.00
N THR A 62 -19.87 -5.47 -2.94
CA THR A 62 -18.93 -4.37 -2.71
C THR A 62 -18.57 -4.30 -1.22
N VAL A 63 -17.28 -4.43 -0.91
CA VAL A 63 -16.74 -4.34 0.46
C VAL A 63 -16.28 -2.93 0.81
N ALA A 64 -15.87 -2.14 -0.18
CA ALA A 64 -15.56 -0.73 0.00
C ALA A 64 -15.69 0.09 -1.28
N LYS A 65 -15.83 1.41 -1.15
CA LYS A 65 -15.90 2.36 -2.27
C LYS A 65 -15.17 3.65 -1.92
N ILE A 66 -14.52 4.24 -2.91
CA ILE A 66 -13.99 5.60 -2.87
C ILE A 66 -14.83 6.43 -3.85
N SER A 67 -15.34 7.57 -3.40
CA SER A 67 -16.07 8.52 -4.24
C SER A 67 -15.37 9.87 -4.19
N LYS A 68 -14.80 10.29 -5.32
CA LYS A 68 -14.26 11.61 -5.55
C LYS A 68 -15.35 12.52 -6.11
N LYS A 69 -15.52 13.70 -5.52
CA LYS A 69 -16.61 14.60 -5.90
C LYS A 69 -16.04 15.99 -6.22
N MET A 70 -16.46 16.58 -7.33
CA MET A 70 -15.99 17.94 -7.70
C MET A 70 -16.47 19.01 -6.73
N LEU A 71 -17.70 18.90 -6.23
CA LEU A 71 -18.37 19.95 -5.43
C LEU A 71 -18.50 19.60 -3.95
N SER A 72 -17.93 18.47 -3.51
CA SER A 72 -18.02 18.04 -2.12
C SER A 72 -16.80 17.22 -1.72
N ALA A 73 -16.63 16.99 -0.42
CA ALA A 73 -15.49 16.23 0.06
C ALA A 73 -15.49 14.80 -0.50
N ASP A 74 -14.31 14.32 -0.88
CA ASP A 74 -14.08 12.92 -1.21
C ASP A 74 -14.45 12.03 -0.02
N THR A 75 -15.05 10.88 -0.31
CA THR A 75 -15.52 9.94 0.71
C THR A 75 -15.01 8.54 0.46
N VAL A 76 -14.86 7.80 1.56
CA VAL A 76 -14.64 6.36 1.55
C VAL A 76 -15.79 5.71 2.29
N ALA A 77 -16.33 4.63 1.74
CA ALA A 77 -17.41 3.88 2.34
C ALA A 77 -17.01 2.41 2.51
N PHE A 78 -17.27 1.84 3.69
CA PHE A 78 -17.01 0.44 4.00
C PHE A 78 -18.32 -0.31 4.20
N ALA A 79 -18.38 -1.55 3.73
CA ALA A 79 -19.52 -2.41 3.98
C ALA A 79 -19.51 -2.83 5.46
N LEU A 80 -20.57 -2.49 6.18
CA LEU A 80 -20.85 -2.96 7.52
C LEU A 80 -21.98 -3.98 7.43
N GLU A 81 -21.68 -5.23 7.77
CA GLU A 81 -22.69 -6.26 7.97
C GLU A 81 -23.19 -6.21 9.41
N PHE A 82 -24.50 -6.26 9.58
CA PHE A 82 -25.15 -6.30 10.88
C PHE A 82 -26.37 -7.21 10.83
N GLU A 83 -26.62 -7.90 11.93
CA GLU A 83 -27.83 -8.70 12.06
C GLU A 83 -29.02 -7.82 12.43
N SER A 84 -30.12 -7.97 11.71
CA SER A 84 -31.37 -7.31 12.04
C SER A 84 -32.53 -8.27 11.82
N LYS A 85 -33.24 -8.61 12.91
CA LYS A 85 -34.38 -9.54 12.89
C LYS A 85 -34.03 -10.90 12.27
N GLY A 86 -32.87 -11.47 12.64
CA GLY A 86 -32.40 -12.77 12.13
C GLY A 86 -32.02 -12.79 10.65
N LYS A 87 -31.87 -11.62 10.01
CA LYS A 87 -31.35 -11.49 8.65
C LYS A 87 -30.11 -10.61 8.66
N THR A 88 -29.03 -11.07 8.03
CA THR A 88 -27.84 -10.26 7.78
C THR A 88 -28.20 -9.16 6.79
N ARG A 89 -28.00 -7.91 7.19
CA ARG A 89 -28.13 -6.73 6.33
C ARG A 89 -26.78 -6.08 6.19
N SER A 90 -26.52 -5.49 5.02
CA SER A 90 -25.32 -4.71 4.76
C SER A 90 -25.70 -3.25 4.56
N ARG A 91 -25.01 -2.33 5.24
CA ARG A 91 -25.02 -0.90 4.91
C ARG A 91 -23.62 -0.44 4.57
N MET A 92 -23.53 0.62 3.77
CA MET A 92 -22.27 1.31 3.56
C MET A 92 -22.11 2.40 4.61
N GLU A 93 -21.05 2.34 5.40
CA GLU A 93 -20.69 3.40 6.34
C GLU A 93 -19.70 4.34 5.67
N GLU A 94 -20.11 5.59 5.44
CA GLU A 94 -19.33 6.60 4.72
C GLU A 94 -18.59 7.53 5.68
N VAL A 95 -17.30 7.73 5.41
CA VAL A 95 -16.42 8.68 6.11
C VAL A 95 -15.76 9.62 5.08
N LYS A 96 -15.53 10.87 5.47
CA LYS A 96 -14.75 11.80 4.65
C LYS A 96 -13.31 11.31 4.54
N LEU A 97 -12.77 11.27 3.32
CA LEU A 97 -11.41 10.81 3.07
C LEU A 97 -10.40 11.58 3.93
N SER A 98 -10.50 12.92 3.95
CA SER A 98 -9.62 13.79 4.75
C SER A 98 -9.75 13.66 6.27
N LYS A 99 -10.76 12.95 6.77
CA LYS A 99 -10.88 12.60 8.19
C LYS A 99 -10.34 11.20 8.49
N TRP A 100 -10.33 10.34 7.49
CA TRP A 100 -9.94 8.94 7.60
C TRP A 100 -8.45 8.73 7.39
N ILE A 101 -7.91 9.39 6.35
CA ILE A 101 -6.48 9.44 6.02
C ILE A 101 -6.10 10.91 5.79
N HIS A 102 -5.14 11.41 6.55
CA HIS A 102 -4.77 12.81 6.49
C HIS A 102 -3.27 13.02 6.65
N ALA A 103 -2.74 13.96 5.87
CA ALA A 103 -1.33 14.34 5.95
C ALA A 103 -1.05 14.94 7.33
N GLN A 104 0.07 14.52 7.91
CA GLN A 104 0.53 15.09 9.16
C GLN A 104 1.14 16.47 8.88
N LYS A 105 0.76 17.49 9.65
CA LYS A 105 1.25 18.87 9.43
C LYS A 105 2.74 19.03 9.72
N ASP A 106 3.23 18.26 10.69
CA ASP A 106 4.60 18.34 11.22
C ASP A 106 5.37 17.02 10.99
N GLY A 107 4.83 16.11 10.17
CA GLY A 107 5.46 14.82 9.86
C GLY A 107 6.49 14.92 8.74
N GLU A 108 7.20 13.82 8.48
CA GLU A 108 8.09 13.73 7.32
C GLU A 108 7.28 13.82 6.01
N ASP A 109 7.93 14.24 4.91
CA ASP A 109 7.25 14.38 3.63
C ASP A 109 6.66 13.03 3.16
N GLY A 110 5.34 13.02 2.93
CA GLY A 110 4.58 11.82 2.58
C GLY A 110 4.11 10.95 3.76
N GLU A 111 4.20 11.44 4.99
CA GLU A 111 3.62 10.80 6.18
C GLU A 111 2.12 11.14 6.32
N VAL A 112 1.28 10.10 6.45
CA VAL A 112 -0.17 10.24 6.60
C VAL A 112 -0.68 9.42 7.78
N GLU A 113 -1.50 10.05 8.63
CA GLU A 113 -2.19 9.37 9.71
C GLU A 113 -3.45 8.68 9.20
N LEU A 114 -3.60 7.41 9.57
CA LEU A 114 -4.69 6.52 9.21
C LEU A 114 -5.46 6.09 10.46
N LYS A 115 -6.79 6.22 10.40
CA LYS A 115 -7.69 5.72 11.44
C LYS A 115 -8.30 4.39 11.01
N LEU A 116 -8.08 3.33 11.80
CA LEU A 116 -8.64 2.01 11.55
C LEU A 116 -9.78 1.74 12.55
N GLY A 117 -10.98 1.40 12.04
CA GLY A 117 -12.15 1.06 12.87
C GLY A 117 -12.91 2.25 13.49
N SER A 118 -14.03 1.93 14.16
CA SER A 118 -14.86 2.86 14.94
C SER A 118 -14.56 2.70 16.44
N GLY A 119 -13.39 3.15 16.87
CA GLY A 119 -12.95 3.07 18.26
C GLY A 119 -11.57 3.67 18.47
N THR A 120 -11.17 3.87 19.72
CA THR A 120 -9.85 4.39 20.14
C THR A 120 -8.70 3.39 19.98
N GLU A 121 -8.88 2.32 19.19
CA GLU A 121 -7.87 1.27 19.00
C GLU A 121 -6.82 1.70 17.99
N GLY A 122 -5.83 2.43 18.48
CA GLY A 122 -4.58 2.72 17.79
C GLY A 122 -4.71 3.80 16.73
N GLU A 123 -3.86 4.83 16.83
CA GLU A 123 -3.56 5.68 15.69
C GLU A 123 -2.43 5.03 14.91
N TYR A 124 -2.60 4.94 13.60
CA TYR A 124 -1.61 4.32 12.71
C TYR A 124 -1.10 5.37 11.73
N THR A 125 0.10 5.14 11.24
CA THR A 125 0.72 6.04 10.28
C THR A 125 1.23 5.25 9.09
N ILE A 126 0.82 5.65 7.88
CA ILE A 126 1.46 5.22 6.65
C ILE A 126 2.55 6.25 6.33
N ARG A 127 3.76 5.76 6.06
CA ARG A 127 4.86 6.61 5.61
C ARG A 127 5.56 5.99 4.41
N ARG A 128 6.25 6.85 3.66
CA ARG A 128 7.23 6.40 2.67
C ARG A 128 8.36 5.69 3.37
N HIS A 129 8.82 4.57 2.82
CA HIS A 129 9.88 3.78 3.42
C HIS A 129 10.92 3.39 2.37
N SER A 130 12.20 3.54 2.69
CA SER A 130 13.30 3.28 1.75
C SER A 130 13.33 1.83 1.25
N GLN A 131 12.94 0.87 2.10
CA GLN A 131 12.90 -0.56 1.74
C GLN A 131 11.57 -1.01 1.13
N TYR A 132 10.45 -0.40 1.56
CA TYR A 132 9.11 -0.93 1.29
C TYR A 132 8.26 -0.03 0.40
N ARG A 133 8.76 1.13 -0.04
CA ARG A 133 8.00 2.19 -0.71
C ARG A 133 6.90 2.80 0.17
N LEU A 134 5.95 2.02 0.69
CA LEU A 134 4.98 2.40 1.72
C LEU A 134 4.95 1.35 2.83
N ALA A 135 4.87 1.82 4.07
CA ALA A 135 4.73 0.98 5.24
C ALA A 135 3.87 1.64 6.32
N LEU A 136 3.08 0.81 7.01
CA LEU A 136 2.17 1.15 8.10
C LEU A 136 2.84 0.84 9.43
N PHE A 137 2.82 1.79 10.35
CA PHE A 137 3.35 1.64 11.70
C PHE A 137 2.28 2.04 12.71
N ARG A 138 2.40 1.54 13.94
CA ARG A 138 1.66 2.12 15.07
C ARG A 138 2.30 3.46 15.44
N LYS A 139 1.48 4.44 15.81
CA LYS A 139 1.94 5.77 16.17
C LYS A 139 2.77 5.80 17.47
N ASP A 140 2.50 4.90 18.40
CA ASP A 140 3.23 4.75 19.66
C ASP A 140 4.59 4.04 19.48
N THR A 141 4.74 3.22 18.45
CA THR A 141 5.99 2.53 18.10
C THR A 141 6.44 2.80 16.66
N PRO A 142 6.75 4.06 16.30
CA PRO A 142 7.03 4.44 14.90
C PRO A 142 8.36 3.91 14.36
N LYS A 143 9.22 3.34 15.22
CA LYS A 143 10.50 2.71 14.83
C LYS A 143 10.45 1.17 14.89
N GLY A 144 9.30 0.60 15.21
CA GLY A 144 9.10 -0.86 15.24
C GLY A 144 8.96 -1.46 13.85
N ASP A 145 8.66 -2.76 13.82
CA ASP A 145 8.37 -3.47 12.58
C ASP A 145 7.08 -2.94 11.94
N PRO A 146 7.01 -2.86 10.60
CA PRO A 146 5.82 -2.41 9.90
C PRO A 146 4.70 -3.43 10.04
N LEU A 147 3.52 -2.95 10.40
CA LEU A 147 2.31 -3.75 10.52
C LEU A 147 1.74 -4.18 9.18
N ALA A 148 1.93 -3.34 8.16
CA ALA A 148 1.66 -3.68 6.77
C ALA A 148 2.64 -2.93 5.89
N HIS A 149 3.06 -3.51 4.78
CA HIS A 149 4.00 -2.86 3.88
C HIS A 149 3.90 -3.43 2.46
N TRP A 150 4.30 -2.64 1.46
CA TRP A 150 4.55 -3.23 0.15
C TRP A 150 5.87 -3.99 0.19
N GLN A 151 5.84 -5.23 -0.28
CA GLN A 151 7.07 -5.92 -0.60
C GLN A 151 7.61 -5.34 -1.91
N PRO A 152 8.88 -4.90 -1.93
CA PRO A 152 9.49 -4.46 -3.18
C PRO A 152 9.50 -5.64 -4.16
N PRO A 153 9.26 -5.39 -5.46
CA PRO A 153 9.53 -6.40 -6.45
C PRO A 153 11.02 -6.73 -6.43
N ILE A 154 11.34 -8.00 -6.22
CA ILE A 154 12.73 -8.49 -6.29
C ILE A 154 12.96 -9.08 -7.69
N PRO A 155 13.94 -8.58 -8.48
CA PRO A 155 14.84 -7.45 -8.22
C PRO A 155 14.31 -6.10 -8.76
N PRO A 156 14.77 -4.97 -8.20
CA PRO A 156 14.54 -3.63 -8.77
C PRO A 156 14.98 -3.57 -10.24
N PRO A 157 14.36 -2.73 -11.09
CA PRO A 157 13.56 -1.53 -10.76
C PRO A 157 12.05 -1.76 -10.62
N PHE A 158 11.35 -0.79 -10.02
CA PHE A 158 9.88 -0.69 -10.03
C PHE A 158 9.39 -0.38 -11.46
N ASP A 159 9.33 -1.37 -12.34
CA ASP A 159 8.59 -1.23 -13.59
C ASP A 159 7.08 -1.29 -13.28
N LYS A 160 6.27 -0.51 -14.01
CA LYS A 160 4.80 -0.52 -13.95
C LYS A 160 4.22 -1.92 -14.21
N ALA A 161 4.98 -2.77 -14.90
CA ALA A 161 4.66 -4.16 -15.17
C ALA A 161 4.89 -5.10 -13.98
N THR A 162 5.57 -4.67 -12.93
CA THR A 162 5.90 -5.55 -11.80
C THR A 162 4.74 -5.59 -10.81
N PRO A 163 4.23 -6.78 -10.45
CA PRO A 163 3.20 -6.90 -9.43
C PRO A 163 3.76 -6.42 -8.08
N ILE A 164 2.89 -5.77 -7.30
CA ILE A 164 3.20 -5.32 -5.95
C ILE A 164 2.43 -6.21 -4.97
N THR A 165 3.13 -6.73 -3.97
CA THR A 165 2.55 -7.57 -2.93
C THR A 165 2.41 -6.76 -1.65
N LEU A 166 1.19 -6.68 -1.11
CA LEU A 166 0.92 -6.16 0.22
C LEU A 166 1.12 -7.28 1.24
N ALA A 167 2.03 -7.07 2.17
CA ALA A 167 2.16 -7.90 3.36
C ALA A 167 1.40 -7.24 4.51
N ILE A 168 0.56 -8.01 5.20
CA ILE A 168 -0.22 -7.57 6.36
C ILE A 168 0.08 -8.51 7.54
N SER A 169 0.43 -7.93 8.69
CA SER A 169 0.68 -8.68 9.91
C SER A 169 -0.59 -9.37 10.40
N PRO A 170 -0.49 -10.55 11.04
CA PRO A 170 -1.66 -11.32 11.50
C PRO A 170 -2.65 -10.50 12.33
N GLU A 171 -2.15 -9.63 13.21
CA GLU A 171 -2.96 -8.76 14.07
C GLU A 171 -3.78 -7.72 13.31
N MET A 172 -3.42 -7.41 12.06
CA MET A 172 -4.07 -6.41 11.24
C MET A 172 -5.04 -6.97 10.21
N VAL A 173 -5.20 -8.30 10.13
CA VAL A 173 -6.07 -8.95 9.13
C VAL A 173 -7.54 -8.51 9.27
N GLN A 174 -8.01 -8.21 10.48
CA GLN A 174 -9.36 -7.67 10.70
C GLN A 174 -9.59 -6.29 10.04
N HIS A 175 -8.50 -5.58 9.68
CA HIS A 175 -8.52 -4.30 9.00
C HIS A 175 -8.03 -4.40 7.55
N GLU A 176 -7.96 -5.61 6.98
CA GLU A 176 -7.38 -5.90 5.65
C GLU A 176 -7.94 -4.94 4.57
N VAL A 177 -9.27 -4.79 4.50
CA VAL A 177 -9.92 -3.93 3.49
C VAL A 177 -9.53 -2.46 3.67
N GLN A 178 -9.52 -1.94 4.90
CA GLN A 178 -9.11 -0.57 5.19
C GLN A 178 -7.65 -0.32 4.78
N ILE A 179 -6.76 -1.27 5.10
CA ILE A 179 -5.33 -1.19 4.78
C ILE A 179 -5.14 -1.19 3.26
N ILE A 180 -5.77 -2.13 2.55
CA ILE A 180 -5.67 -2.20 1.08
C ILE A 180 -6.10 -0.89 0.45
N LEU A 181 -7.23 -0.31 0.90
CA LEU A 181 -7.71 0.97 0.37
C LEU A 181 -6.73 2.11 0.64
N ALA A 182 -6.23 2.21 1.88
CA ALA A 182 -5.30 3.27 2.25
C ALA A 182 -4.01 3.20 1.43
N PHE A 183 -3.44 2.01 1.29
CA PHE A 183 -2.24 1.77 0.47
C PHE A 183 -2.50 2.05 -1.02
N THR A 184 -3.68 1.70 -1.54
CA THR A 184 -4.06 2.00 -2.93
C THR A 184 -4.17 3.51 -3.17
N ILE A 185 -4.68 4.27 -2.20
CA ILE A 185 -4.81 5.73 -2.29
C ILE A 185 -3.44 6.39 -2.30
N GLU A 186 -2.56 6.04 -1.35
CA GLU A 186 -1.23 6.64 -1.26
C GLU A 186 -0.34 6.24 -2.43
N GLU A 187 -0.40 4.99 -2.89
CA GLU A 187 0.36 4.56 -4.07
C GLU A 187 -0.07 5.30 -5.35
N ARG A 188 -1.36 5.60 -5.51
CA ARG A 188 -1.83 6.43 -6.63
C ARG A 188 -1.30 7.87 -6.56
N LYS A 189 -1.20 8.45 -5.36
CA LYS A 189 -0.60 9.78 -5.16
C LYS A 189 0.87 9.77 -5.53
N LEU A 190 1.64 8.79 -5.03
CA LEU A 190 3.05 8.59 -5.37
C LEU A 190 3.27 8.53 -6.88
N ARG A 191 2.49 7.71 -7.59
CA ARG A 191 2.59 7.58 -9.05
C ARG A 191 2.25 8.87 -9.79
N PHE A 192 1.34 9.67 -9.25
CA PHE A 192 0.98 10.96 -9.83
C PHE A 192 2.10 12.00 -9.63
N GLU A 193 2.72 12.02 -8.44
CA GLU A 193 3.89 12.86 -8.14
C GLU A 193 5.10 12.49 -9.02
N GLU A 194 5.36 11.19 -9.20
CA GLU A 194 6.41 10.67 -10.10
C GLU A 194 6.18 11.09 -11.56
N GLN A 195 4.93 11.10 -12.03
CA GLN A 195 4.58 11.50 -13.39
C GLN A 195 4.60 13.01 -13.60
N SER A 196 4.30 13.79 -12.57
CA SER A 196 4.26 15.26 -12.64
C SER A 196 5.64 15.91 -12.49
N GLY A 197 6.71 15.12 -12.35
CA GLY A 197 8.08 15.61 -12.17
C GLY A 197 8.30 16.31 -10.84
N ASN A 198 7.38 16.14 -9.88
CA ASN A 198 7.39 16.84 -8.59
C ASN A 198 8.21 16.10 -7.52
N VAL A 199 9.10 15.20 -7.95
CA VAL A 199 9.94 14.42 -7.04
C VAL A 199 11.14 15.25 -6.62
N GLY A 200 10.99 15.97 -5.51
CA GLY A 200 12.13 16.28 -4.65
C GLY A 200 12.78 14.97 -4.24
N SER A 201 14.07 14.85 -4.52
CA SER A 201 14.94 13.69 -4.27
C SER A 201 14.70 13.01 -2.91
N ALA A 202 13.87 11.98 -2.86
CA ALA A 202 13.67 11.13 -1.68
C ALA A 202 14.32 9.74 -1.83
N TYR A 203 14.87 9.43 -3.00
CA TYR A 203 15.61 8.18 -3.26
C TYR A 203 17.14 8.34 -3.24
N GLU A 204 17.67 9.52 -2.90
CA GLU A 204 19.12 9.78 -2.91
C GLU A 204 19.67 9.93 -1.48
N THR A 205 19.63 8.85 -0.70
CA THR A 205 20.55 8.64 0.43
C THR A 205 21.29 7.31 0.31
N VAL A 206 21.60 6.90 -0.92
CA VAL A 206 22.78 6.07 -1.14
C VAL A 206 23.94 7.05 -1.31
N PRO A 207 25.00 7.01 -0.48
CA PRO A 207 26.18 7.82 -0.76
C PRO A 207 26.69 7.38 -2.12
N ARG A 208 26.61 8.28 -3.12
CA ARG A 208 27.38 8.13 -4.34
C ARG A 208 28.84 8.04 -3.89
N GLY A 209 29.36 6.82 -3.86
CA GLY A 209 30.78 6.57 -3.73
C GLY A 209 31.49 7.50 -4.70
N ALA A 210 32.54 8.17 -4.20
CA ALA A 210 33.24 9.22 -4.89
C ALA A 210 33.42 8.86 -6.38
N VAL A 211 32.83 9.68 -7.26
CA VAL A 211 33.25 9.71 -8.65
C VAL A 211 34.69 10.22 -8.60
N LEU A 212 35.63 9.28 -8.71
CA LEU A 212 37.02 9.56 -9.01
C LEU A 212 37.01 10.38 -10.32
N MET A 213 37.15 11.70 -10.20
CA MET A 213 37.53 12.53 -11.32
C MET A 213 38.88 12.03 -11.80
N GLY A 214 38.89 11.31 -12.92
CA GLY A 214 40.10 11.00 -13.63
C GLY A 214 40.74 12.29 -14.11
N THR A 215 41.76 12.76 -13.40
CA THR A 215 42.72 13.72 -13.93
C THR A 215 43.65 12.96 -14.89
N GLY A 216 43.34 12.99 -16.18
CA GLY A 216 44.34 12.81 -17.25
C GLY A 216 44.43 14.14 -17.98
N GLY A 217 45.52 14.90 -17.99
CA GLY A 217 46.91 14.48 -18.06
C GLY A 217 47.38 14.72 -19.49
N MET A 218 47.89 15.93 -19.76
CA MET A 218 48.61 16.30 -20.99
C MET A 218 49.84 15.39 -21.20
N THR A 219 50.08 14.98 -22.45
CA THR A 219 51.39 14.86 -23.17
C THR A 219 51.13 14.08 -24.47
N GLY A 220 51.62 14.43 -25.65
CA GLY A 220 52.51 15.50 -26.09
C GLY A 220 52.42 15.68 -27.60
#